data_AF-G8JQ84-F1
#
_entry.id   AF-G8JQ84-F1
#
_cell.length_a   1.000
_cell.length_b   1.000
_cell.length_c   1.000
_cell.angle_alpha   90.00
_cell.angle_beta   90.00
_cell.angle_gamma   90.00
#
_symmetry.space_group_name_H-M   'P 1'
#
loop_
_entity.id
_entity.type
_entity.pdbx_description
1 polymer ?
#
loop_
_entity_poly.entity_id
_entity_poly.type
_entity_poly.pdbx_seq_one_letter_code
_entity_poly.pdbx_strand_id
1 'polypeptide(L)'
;MEVQDPSLPPFSKWKLHIVSENNFPTAAGLASSAAGFAALVMAVARLYQLPQDESELSKIARKGSGSACRSLYGGYVAWEMGELEDGSDSKASQIADVDHWPEIKAAILVVSADKKDTPSTSGMQLTVNSSDLFQQRIQNVVPNRYEEMTKAIIDKDFPKFAELTMKDSNSFHATCLDSFPPIFYMNDTSKKIVKLCHLINEYYKENIVAYTFDAGPNAVLYYLAENETRLFAFIYTVFQNNNGWEVKYTRKQLDEFLAKFSTCIKDNLACNLDDDLHKCVTRVILTSVGPGPQLTEDSLINPETGLPK
;
A
#
# COMPACT_ATOMS: atom_id res chain seq x y z
N MET A 1 9.53 29.11 19.08
CA MET A 1 9.09 28.68 20.42
C MET A 1 10.17 28.95 21.45
N GLU A 2 11.23 28.14 21.57
CA GLU A 2 12.30 28.32 22.58
C GLU A 2 13.00 29.71 22.54
N VAL A 3 13.16 30.31 21.36
CA VAL A 3 13.71 31.68 21.23
C VAL A 3 12.75 32.75 21.79
N GLN A 4 11.45 32.51 21.72
CA GLN A 4 10.41 33.43 22.17
C GLN A 4 10.06 33.22 23.65
N ASP A 5 10.20 32.00 24.16
CA ASP A 5 10.01 31.64 25.57
C ASP A 5 11.26 30.91 26.12
N PRO A 6 12.17 31.64 26.76
CA PRO A 6 13.39 31.07 27.35
C PRO A 6 13.14 30.13 28.55
N SER A 7 11.92 30.03 29.06
CA SER A 7 11.58 29.09 30.14
C SER A 7 11.41 27.65 29.63
N LEU A 8 11.22 27.47 28.32
CA LEU A 8 11.10 26.15 27.72
C LEU A 8 12.44 25.40 27.74
N PRO A 9 12.44 24.07 27.96
CA PRO A 9 13.61 23.25 27.78
C PRO A 9 14.19 23.42 26.36
N PRO A 10 15.52 23.53 26.19
CA PRO A 10 16.15 23.77 24.89
C PRO A 10 16.28 22.46 24.10
N PHE A 11 15.17 21.75 23.88
CA PHE A 11 15.12 20.47 23.19
C PHE A 11 15.81 20.52 21.82
N SER A 12 15.71 21.64 21.10
CA SER A 12 16.37 21.82 19.80
C SER A 12 17.90 21.72 19.83
N LYS A 13 18.53 21.91 21.00
CA LYS A 13 19.99 21.85 21.18
C LYS A 13 20.49 20.46 21.56
N TRP A 14 19.60 19.57 21.98
CA TRP A 14 19.97 18.23 22.42
C TRP A 14 20.12 17.27 21.24
N LYS A 15 20.80 16.14 21.49
CA LYS A 15 20.84 15.03 20.54
C LYS A 15 19.63 14.13 20.76
N LEU A 16 19.14 13.52 19.70
CA LEU A 16 18.01 12.60 19.74
C LEU A 16 18.51 11.14 19.79
N HIS A 17 17.91 10.34 20.66
CA HIS A 17 17.94 8.89 20.58
C HIS A 17 16.61 8.40 20.00
N ILE A 18 16.68 7.62 18.94
CA ILE A 18 15.50 7.11 18.21
C ILE A 18 15.61 5.61 18.15
N VAL A 19 14.55 4.92 18.56
CA VAL A 19 14.41 3.47 18.48
C VAL A 19 13.14 3.18 17.70
N SER A 20 13.24 2.34 16.69
CA SER A 20 12.12 1.97 15.82
C SER A 20 12.13 0.48 15.57
N GLU A 21 10.95 -0.11 15.62
CA GLU A 21 10.69 -1.46 15.15
C GLU A 21 9.49 -1.45 14.20
N ASN A 22 9.29 -2.56 13.49
CA ASN A 22 8.09 -2.77 12.68
C ASN A 22 7.69 -4.25 12.77
N ASN A 23 6.41 -4.52 12.57
CA ASN A 23 5.83 -5.86 12.61
C ASN A 23 5.61 -6.44 11.20
N PHE A 24 6.16 -5.82 10.15
CA PHE A 24 6.10 -6.41 8.81
C PHE A 24 7.02 -7.63 8.77
N PRO A 25 6.60 -8.75 8.16
CA PRO A 25 7.47 -9.90 8.04
C PRO A 25 8.73 -9.50 7.27
N THR A 26 9.91 -9.79 7.82
CA THR A 26 11.20 -9.54 7.16
C THR A 26 11.18 -10.14 5.75
N ALA A 27 11.61 -9.37 4.75
CA ALA A 27 11.57 -9.71 3.32
C ALA A 27 10.17 -9.75 2.65
N ALA A 28 9.10 -9.29 3.30
CA ALA A 28 7.78 -9.20 2.66
C ALA A 28 7.67 -8.10 1.58
N GLY A 29 8.73 -7.35 1.27
CA GLY A 29 8.72 -6.33 0.20
C GLY A 29 7.74 -5.18 0.38
N LEU A 30 7.19 -5.00 1.59
CA LEU A 30 6.29 -3.90 1.93
C LEU A 30 7.09 -2.61 2.15
N ALA A 31 6.47 -1.45 1.87
CA ALA A 31 7.10 -0.12 1.89
C ALA A 31 7.54 0.35 3.31
N SER A 32 8.51 -0.33 3.90
CA SER A 32 8.98 -0.10 5.28
C SER A 32 9.61 1.28 5.48
N SER A 33 10.28 1.82 4.44
CA SER A 33 10.88 3.17 4.52
C SER A 33 9.84 4.28 4.68
N ALA A 34 8.71 4.20 3.98
CA ALA A 34 7.68 5.24 4.04
C ALA A 34 7.05 5.32 5.44
N ALA A 35 6.61 4.17 5.96
CA ALA A 35 6.04 4.09 7.31
C ALA A 35 7.06 4.51 8.39
N GLY A 36 8.32 4.07 8.28
CA GLY A 36 9.38 4.43 9.22
C GLY A 36 9.67 5.93 9.26
N PHE A 37 9.76 6.59 8.10
CA PHE A 37 9.98 8.05 8.04
C PHE A 37 8.76 8.84 8.54
N ALA A 38 7.54 8.39 8.24
CA ALA A 38 6.33 9.02 8.77
C ALA A 38 6.26 8.92 10.30
N ALA A 39 6.54 7.74 10.86
CA ALA A 39 6.59 7.52 12.30
C ALA A 39 7.68 8.38 12.96
N LEU A 40 8.87 8.48 12.35
CA LEU A 40 9.94 9.35 12.81
C LEU A 40 9.51 10.82 12.86
N VAL A 41 8.96 11.35 11.76
CA VAL A 41 8.53 12.76 11.69
C VAL A 41 7.47 13.04 12.73
N MET A 42 6.48 12.15 12.90
CA MET A 42 5.44 12.32 13.92
C MET A 42 5.98 12.24 15.33
N ALA A 43 6.84 11.26 15.64
CA ALA A 43 7.43 11.12 16.97
C ALA A 43 8.22 12.38 17.36
N VAL A 44 9.03 12.92 16.43
CA VAL A 44 9.82 14.14 16.67
C VAL A 44 8.93 15.38 16.74
N ALA A 45 7.93 15.50 15.86
CA ALA A 45 6.99 16.62 15.89
C ALA A 45 6.22 16.69 17.22
N ARG A 46 5.81 15.52 17.75
CA ARG A 46 5.13 15.42 19.03
C ARG A 46 6.08 15.65 20.21
N LEU A 47 7.31 15.12 20.17
CA LEU A 47 8.35 15.39 21.18
C LEU A 47 8.61 16.90 21.34
N TYR A 48 8.70 17.62 20.21
CA TYR A 48 8.95 19.06 20.20
C TYR A 48 7.68 19.91 20.27
N GLN A 49 6.50 19.29 20.38
CA GLN A 49 5.20 19.97 20.40
C GLN A 49 5.06 20.99 19.27
N LEU A 50 5.47 20.59 18.07
CA LEU A 50 5.43 21.45 16.88
C LEU A 50 3.98 21.86 16.57
N PRO A 51 3.72 23.16 16.29
CA PRO A 51 2.37 23.65 16.01
C PRO A 51 1.89 23.35 14.58
N GLN A 52 2.78 22.84 13.72
CA GLN A 52 2.46 22.50 12.33
C GLN A 52 1.45 21.35 12.26
N ASP A 53 0.49 21.48 11.35
CA ASP A 53 -0.44 20.40 11.02
C ASP A 53 0.23 19.28 10.20
N GLU A 54 -0.49 18.19 10.01
CA GLU A 54 -0.04 17.03 9.25
C GLU A 54 0.34 17.37 7.80
N SER A 55 -0.29 18.39 7.18
CA SER A 55 0.00 18.82 5.80
C SER A 55 1.38 19.46 5.73
N GLU A 56 1.69 20.33 6.67
CA GLU A 56 2.99 20.99 6.77
C GLU A 56 4.11 20.01 7.16
N LEU A 57 3.83 19.10 8.10
CA LEU A 57 4.75 18.02 8.48
C LEU A 57 5.01 17.05 7.30
N SER A 58 4.06 16.90 6.39
CA SER A 58 4.21 16.05 5.20
C SER A 58 5.31 16.49 4.25
N LYS A 59 5.63 17.79 4.21
CA LYS A 59 6.76 18.32 3.43
C LYS A 59 8.10 17.83 3.98
N ILE A 60 8.21 17.68 5.29
CA ILE A 60 9.39 17.14 5.97
C ILE A 60 9.50 15.63 5.67
N ALA A 61 8.41 14.88 5.83
CA ALA A 61 8.37 13.45 5.55
C ALA A 61 8.72 13.15 4.09
N ARG A 62 8.16 13.91 3.14
CA ARG A 62 8.46 13.83 1.71
C ARG A 62 9.96 13.93 1.41
N LYS A 63 10.65 14.87 2.06
CA LYS A 63 12.10 15.08 1.86
C LYS A 63 12.94 13.91 2.39
N GLY A 64 12.48 13.23 3.44
CA GLY A 64 13.16 12.04 3.97
C GLY A 64 12.93 10.80 3.11
N SER A 65 11.66 10.53 2.78
CA SER A 65 11.25 9.43 1.90
C SER A 65 9.94 9.83 1.21
N GLY A 66 9.96 10.06 -0.11
CA GLY A 66 8.88 10.73 -0.85
C GLY A 66 7.46 10.30 -0.44
N SER A 67 7.16 9.00 -0.51
CA SER A 67 5.83 8.46 -0.19
C SER A 67 5.47 8.48 1.31
N ALA A 68 6.42 8.73 2.22
CA ALA A 68 6.16 8.85 3.66
C ALA A 68 5.17 9.98 3.98
N CYS A 69 5.11 11.02 3.15
CA CYS A 69 4.15 12.12 3.32
C CYS A 69 2.70 11.62 3.37
N ARG A 70 2.33 10.60 2.59
CA ARG A 70 0.97 10.07 2.55
C ARG A 70 0.61 9.27 3.79
N SER A 71 1.60 8.76 4.53
CA SER A 71 1.38 8.01 5.77
C SER A 71 1.18 8.89 7.00
N LEU A 72 1.07 10.22 6.84
CA LEU A 72 0.72 11.15 7.92
C LEU A 72 -0.79 11.27 8.14
N TYR A 73 -1.59 10.79 7.19
CA TYR A 73 -3.04 10.75 7.26
C TYR A 73 -3.54 9.31 7.22
N GLY A 74 -4.75 9.09 7.75
CA GLY A 74 -5.51 7.86 7.54
C GLY A 74 -6.43 7.97 6.32
N GLY A 75 -7.13 6.87 6.01
CA GLY A 75 -8.10 6.84 4.92
C GLY A 75 -7.42 6.90 3.54
N TYR A 76 -7.88 7.82 2.71
CA TYR A 76 -7.49 7.99 1.32
C TYR A 76 -6.70 9.28 1.17
N VAL A 77 -5.44 9.16 0.73
CA VAL A 77 -4.47 10.24 0.82
C VAL A 77 -3.83 10.50 -0.53
N ALA A 78 -3.90 11.74 -0.99
CA ALA A 78 -3.16 12.22 -2.14
C ALA A 78 -1.80 12.76 -1.72
N TRP A 79 -0.84 12.69 -2.65
CA TRP A 79 0.36 13.53 -2.61
C TRP A 79 0.28 14.44 -3.83
N GLU A 80 0.01 15.72 -3.59
CA GLU A 80 0.00 16.75 -4.61
C GLU A 80 1.42 16.96 -5.12
N MET A 81 1.60 16.93 -6.45
CA MET A 81 2.95 17.04 -7.03
C MET A 81 3.58 18.41 -6.77
N GLY A 82 2.76 19.46 -6.66
CA GLY A 82 3.20 20.85 -6.56
C GLY A 82 3.71 21.40 -7.90
N GLU A 83 3.74 22.72 -7.99
CA GLU A 83 4.22 23.49 -9.14
C GLU A 83 5.40 24.40 -8.76
N LEU A 84 5.60 24.68 -7.47
CA LEU A 84 6.64 25.59 -7.00
C LEU A 84 8.01 24.89 -6.93
N GLU A 85 9.06 25.55 -7.42
CA GLU A 85 10.43 25.00 -7.45
C GLU A 85 11.00 24.72 -6.05
N ASP A 86 10.55 25.46 -5.03
CA ASP A 86 10.95 25.22 -3.64
C ASP A 86 10.24 24.00 -3.01
N GLY A 87 9.26 23.44 -3.73
CA GLY A 87 8.42 22.33 -3.30
C GLY A 87 7.56 22.65 -2.08
N SER A 88 7.23 23.92 -1.81
CA SER A 88 6.43 24.31 -0.65
C SER A 88 4.97 23.87 -0.75
N ASP A 89 4.48 23.57 -1.95
CA ASP A 89 3.13 23.11 -2.28
C ASP A 89 3.03 21.60 -2.60
N SER A 90 4.17 20.91 -2.75
CA SER A 90 4.19 19.46 -2.94
C SER A 90 3.99 18.71 -1.62
N LYS A 91 2.74 18.42 -1.25
CA LYS A 91 2.41 17.91 0.10
C LYS A 91 1.26 16.90 0.08
N ALA A 92 1.09 16.20 1.19
CA ALA A 92 -0.03 15.29 1.35
C ALA A 92 -1.32 16.03 1.71
N SER A 93 -2.42 15.56 1.13
CA SER A 93 -3.79 16.01 1.38
C SER A 93 -4.67 14.77 1.60
N GLN A 94 -5.58 14.82 2.57
CA GLN A 94 -6.55 13.76 2.78
C GLN A 94 -7.72 13.97 1.81
N ILE A 95 -7.95 12.99 0.92
CA ILE A 95 -9.11 12.98 0.02
C ILE A 95 -10.37 12.66 0.83
N ALA A 96 -10.28 11.61 1.66
CA ALA A 96 -11.35 11.17 2.53
C ALA A 96 -10.75 10.43 3.73
N ASP A 97 -11.39 10.54 4.89
CA ASP A 97 -10.95 9.85 6.10
C ASP A 97 -11.29 8.34 6.07
N VAL A 98 -10.94 7.64 7.14
CA VAL A 98 -11.18 6.20 7.28
C VAL A 98 -12.67 5.85 7.37
N ASP A 99 -13.49 6.76 7.91
CA ASP A 99 -14.93 6.55 8.14
C ASP A 99 -15.75 6.85 6.90
N HIS A 100 -15.18 7.58 5.93
CA HIS A 100 -15.82 7.82 4.65
C HIS A 100 -16.12 6.52 3.94
N TRP A 101 -15.16 5.61 3.76
CA TRP A 101 -15.38 4.34 3.04
C TRP A 101 -14.72 3.15 3.75
N PRO A 102 -15.25 2.75 4.92
CA PRO A 102 -14.65 1.74 5.81
C PRO A 102 -14.78 0.30 5.28
N GLU A 103 -15.65 0.07 4.28
CA GLU A 103 -15.87 -1.25 3.69
C GLU A 103 -14.69 -1.73 2.83
N ILE A 104 -13.77 -0.84 2.44
CA ILE A 104 -12.59 -1.22 1.66
C ILE A 104 -11.62 -2.06 2.51
N LYS A 105 -11.37 -3.27 2.02
CA LYS A 105 -10.42 -4.24 2.56
C LYS A 105 -9.28 -4.50 1.59
N ALA A 106 -8.18 -5.03 2.14
CA ALA A 106 -7.01 -5.42 1.37
C ALA A 106 -6.50 -6.81 1.78
N ALA A 107 -6.22 -7.66 0.79
CA ALA A 107 -5.50 -8.91 0.97
C ALA A 107 -4.16 -8.83 0.23
N ILE A 108 -3.06 -8.98 0.97
CA ILE A 108 -1.71 -8.95 0.41
C ILE A 108 -1.23 -10.38 0.25
N LEU A 109 -0.92 -10.76 -0.99
CA LEU A 109 -0.29 -12.04 -1.33
C LEU A 109 1.22 -11.81 -1.41
N VAL A 110 1.95 -12.26 -0.39
CA VAL A 110 3.40 -12.13 -0.33
C VAL A 110 4.01 -13.20 -1.22
N VAL A 111 4.51 -12.78 -2.39
CA VAL A 111 5.06 -13.67 -3.40
C VAL A 111 6.52 -13.98 -3.05
N SER A 112 6.87 -15.26 -3.06
CA SER A 112 8.26 -15.71 -2.94
C SER A 112 9.06 -15.14 -4.10
N ALA A 113 10.12 -14.42 -3.78
CA ALA A 113 10.99 -13.80 -4.75
C ALA A 113 12.42 -13.85 -4.25
N ASP A 114 13.34 -14.03 -5.19
CA ASP A 114 14.73 -13.70 -4.94
C ASP A 114 14.85 -12.20 -4.62
N LYS A 115 15.97 -11.82 -4.00
CA LYS A 115 16.22 -10.45 -3.55
C LYS A 115 15.90 -9.45 -4.67
N LYS A 116 15.15 -8.39 -4.33
CA LYS A 116 14.80 -7.30 -5.26
C LYS A 116 16.03 -6.82 -6.03
N ASP A 117 16.02 -7.00 -7.35
CA ASP A 117 17.14 -6.66 -8.23
C ASP A 117 17.38 -5.15 -8.30
N THR A 118 16.32 -4.35 -8.46
CA THR A 118 16.43 -2.88 -8.63
C THR A 118 15.67 -2.11 -7.54
N PRO A 119 16.37 -1.40 -6.63
CA PRO A 119 15.75 -0.50 -5.65
C PRO A 119 14.87 0.57 -6.30
N SER A 120 13.82 1.02 -5.60
CA SER A 120 12.86 1.97 -6.18
C SER A 120 13.50 3.30 -6.59
N THR A 121 14.45 3.82 -5.81
CA THR A 121 15.14 5.10 -6.09
C THR A 121 15.93 5.05 -7.39
N SER A 122 16.73 4.00 -7.60
CA SER A 122 17.50 3.85 -8.84
C SER A 122 16.60 3.49 -10.03
N GLY A 123 15.58 2.66 -9.80
CA GLY A 123 14.63 2.25 -10.83
C GLY A 123 13.82 3.42 -11.39
N MET A 124 13.25 4.27 -10.52
CA MET A 124 12.47 5.43 -10.99
C MET A 124 13.32 6.44 -11.76
N GLN A 125 14.57 6.67 -11.35
CA GLN A 125 15.48 7.57 -12.07
C GLN A 125 15.83 7.01 -13.44
N LEU A 126 16.01 5.69 -13.54
CA LEU A 126 16.24 5.02 -14.82
C LEU A 126 15.04 5.21 -15.75
N THR A 127 13.81 5.00 -15.26
CA THR A 127 12.58 5.22 -16.04
C THR A 127 12.47 6.66 -16.53
N VAL A 128 12.69 7.64 -15.66
CA VAL A 128 12.68 9.07 -16.03
C VAL A 128 13.66 9.35 -17.17
N ASN A 129 14.84 8.72 -17.14
CA ASN A 129 15.92 9.00 -18.08
C ASN A 129 15.83 8.20 -19.39
N SER A 130 15.02 7.14 -19.47
CA SER A 130 15.13 6.17 -20.57
C SER A 130 13.81 5.64 -21.12
N SER A 131 12.68 5.79 -20.43
CA SER A 131 11.38 5.33 -20.94
C SER A 131 10.72 6.39 -21.80
N ASP A 132 10.52 6.07 -23.09
CA ASP A 132 9.79 6.91 -24.05
C ASP A 132 8.30 7.03 -23.66
N LEU A 133 7.71 6.00 -23.05
CA LEU A 133 6.32 5.98 -22.61
C LEU A 133 6.07 6.79 -21.33
N PHE A 134 7.10 7.06 -20.53
CA PHE A 134 6.93 7.70 -19.23
C PHE A 134 6.44 9.15 -19.34
N GLN A 135 6.85 9.88 -20.39
CA GLN A 135 6.38 11.25 -20.62
C GLN A 135 4.87 11.30 -20.84
N GLN A 136 4.32 10.37 -21.63
CA GLN A 136 2.87 10.27 -21.83
C GLN A 136 2.16 9.95 -20.51
N ARG A 137 2.75 9.10 -19.67
CA ARG A 137 2.18 8.74 -18.36
C ARG A 137 2.02 9.97 -17.48
N ILE A 138 3.07 10.77 -17.30
CA ILE A 138 3.06 11.90 -16.35
C ILE A 138 2.29 13.12 -16.88
N GLN A 139 2.27 13.36 -18.19
CA GLN A 139 1.62 14.54 -18.76
C GLN A 139 0.11 14.35 -18.95
N ASN A 140 -0.32 13.13 -19.33
CA ASN A 140 -1.69 12.92 -19.81
C ASN A 140 -2.44 11.82 -19.04
N VAL A 141 -1.76 10.77 -18.60
CA VAL A 141 -2.44 9.62 -17.98
C VAL A 141 -2.72 9.88 -16.50
N VAL A 142 -1.69 10.25 -15.74
CA VAL A 142 -1.80 10.42 -14.28
C VAL A 142 -2.72 11.58 -13.89
N PRO A 143 -2.66 12.79 -14.50
CA PRO A 143 -3.56 13.88 -14.13
C PRO A 143 -5.04 13.51 -14.30
N ASN A 144 -5.41 12.86 -15.41
CA ASN A 144 -6.78 12.41 -15.63
C ASN A 144 -7.19 11.31 -14.64
N ARG A 145 -6.33 10.32 -14.40
CA ARG A 145 -6.61 9.26 -13.42
C ARG A 145 -6.71 9.78 -11.99
N TYR A 146 -5.98 10.84 -11.65
CA TYR A 146 -6.04 11.47 -10.34
C TYR A 146 -7.44 12.02 -10.06
N GLU A 147 -7.99 12.78 -10.99
CA GLU A 147 -9.37 13.30 -10.90
C GLU A 147 -10.40 12.18 -10.86
N GLU A 148 -10.29 11.20 -11.78
CA GLU A 148 -11.22 10.08 -11.83
C GLU A 148 -11.18 9.20 -10.57
N MET A 149 -9.99 8.97 -10.00
CA MET A 149 -9.81 8.18 -8.78
C MET A 149 -10.35 8.93 -7.57
N THR A 150 -10.06 10.23 -7.47
CA THR A 150 -10.59 11.09 -6.41
C THR A 150 -12.11 11.04 -6.42
N LYS A 151 -12.74 11.20 -7.59
CA LYS A 151 -14.19 11.07 -7.74
C LYS A 151 -14.69 9.69 -7.34
N ALA A 152 -14.04 8.61 -7.77
CA ALA A 152 -14.43 7.25 -7.42
C ALA A 152 -14.38 6.99 -5.91
N ILE A 153 -13.41 7.57 -5.20
CA ILE A 153 -13.31 7.50 -3.74
C ILE A 153 -14.44 8.27 -3.06
N ILE A 154 -14.69 9.52 -3.48
CA ILE A 154 -15.77 10.35 -2.92
C ILE A 154 -17.14 9.70 -3.13
N ASP A 155 -17.38 9.16 -4.33
CA ASP A 155 -18.67 8.55 -4.70
C ASP A 155 -18.81 7.09 -4.24
N LYS A 156 -17.76 6.50 -3.65
CA LYS A 156 -17.69 5.07 -3.29
C LYS A 156 -17.94 4.13 -4.48
N ASP A 157 -17.50 4.52 -5.67
CA ASP A 157 -17.63 3.75 -6.91
C ASP A 157 -16.52 2.71 -6.99
N PHE A 158 -16.75 1.54 -6.37
CA PHE A 158 -15.77 0.46 -6.38
C PHE A 158 -15.44 -0.06 -7.79
N PRO A 159 -16.41 -0.25 -8.71
CA PRO A 159 -16.08 -0.65 -10.07
C PRO A 159 -15.08 0.28 -10.78
N LYS A 160 -15.27 1.60 -10.67
CA LYS A 160 -14.36 2.59 -11.24
C LYS A 160 -13.02 2.65 -10.50
N PHE A 161 -13.04 2.65 -9.17
CA PHE A 161 -11.84 2.54 -8.33
C PHE A 161 -10.99 1.34 -8.75
N ALA A 162 -11.62 0.16 -8.86
CA ALA A 162 -10.96 -1.08 -9.20
C ALA A 162 -10.34 -1.06 -10.60
N GLU A 163 -11.08 -0.56 -11.59
CA GLU A 163 -10.59 -0.39 -12.96
C GLU A 163 -9.34 0.52 -13.00
N LEU A 164 -9.42 1.69 -12.35
CA LEU A 164 -8.33 2.66 -12.31
C LEU A 164 -7.10 2.11 -11.60
N THR A 165 -7.27 1.45 -10.45
CA THR A 165 -6.19 0.83 -9.68
C THR A 165 -5.44 -0.21 -10.53
N MET A 166 -6.17 -1.12 -11.18
CA MET A 166 -5.55 -2.14 -12.03
C MET A 166 -4.86 -1.53 -13.25
N LYS A 167 -5.48 -0.56 -13.92
CA LYS A 167 -4.90 0.14 -15.07
C LYS A 167 -3.64 0.92 -14.69
N ASP A 168 -3.62 1.56 -13.52
CA ASP A 168 -2.47 2.34 -13.10
C ASP A 168 -1.30 1.47 -12.64
N SER A 169 -1.58 0.37 -11.93
CA SER A 169 -0.59 -0.67 -11.65
C SER A 169 0.07 -1.17 -12.94
N ASN A 170 -0.74 -1.58 -13.92
CA ASN A 170 -0.20 -2.06 -15.21
C ASN A 170 0.62 -0.98 -15.93
N SER A 171 0.15 0.28 -15.91
CA SER A 171 0.83 1.40 -16.56
C SER A 171 2.16 1.75 -15.90
N PHE A 172 2.28 1.64 -14.58
CA PHE A 172 3.55 1.76 -13.87
C PHE A 172 4.54 0.67 -14.33
N HIS A 173 4.15 -0.60 -14.28
CA HIS A 173 5.02 -1.71 -14.71
C HIS A 173 5.35 -1.66 -16.20
N ALA A 174 4.48 -1.11 -17.04
CA ALA A 174 4.78 -0.87 -18.45
C ALA A 174 5.91 0.16 -18.64
N THR A 175 5.92 1.25 -17.88
CA THR A 175 7.04 2.23 -17.93
C THR A 175 8.35 1.67 -17.36
N CYS A 176 8.26 0.76 -16.38
CA CYS A 176 9.43 0.01 -15.91
C CYS A 176 9.99 -0.91 -17.00
N LEU A 177 9.12 -1.62 -17.74
CA LEU A 177 9.52 -2.48 -18.85
C LEU A 177 10.12 -1.68 -20.03
N ASP A 178 9.62 -0.46 -20.26
CA ASP A 178 10.08 0.45 -21.30
C ASP A 178 11.39 1.19 -20.95
N SER A 179 11.88 1.06 -19.71
CA SER A 179 13.17 1.61 -19.30
C SER A 179 14.35 0.85 -19.94
N PHE A 180 15.54 1.44 -20.00
CA PHE A 180 16.73 0.77 -20.53
C PHE A 180 17.96 0.87 -19.59
N PRO A 181 18.44 -0.26 -19.02
CA PRO A 181 17.90 -1.62 -19.13
C PRO A 181 16.47 -1.78 -18.56
N PRO A 182 15.68 -2.75 -19.04
CA PRO A 182 14.30 -2.95 -18.59
C PRO A 182 14.25 -3.39 -17.12
N ILE A 183 13.25 -2.88 -16.40
CA ILE A 183 13.01 -3.20 -15.00
C ILE A 183 11.84 -4.18 -14.90
N PHE A 184 12.08 -5.35 -14.28
CA PHE A 184 11.06 -6.36 -14.01
C PHE A 184 10.78 -6.46 -12.52
N TYR A 185 9.62 -5.99 -12.09
CA TYR A 185 9.15 -6.17 -10.72
C TYR A 185 8.15 -7.31 -10.57
N MET A 186 7.21 -7.42 -11.51
CA MET A 186 6.25 -8.52 -11.57
C MET A 186 6.92 -9.78 -12.15
N ASN A 187 6.67 -10.92 -11.50
CA ASN A 187 7.09 -12.23 -12.00
C ASN A 187 5.88 -13.03 -12.52
N ASP A 188 6.10 -14.30 -12.89
CA ASP A 188 5.02 -15.13 -13.43
C ASP A 188 3.91 -15.43 -12.41
N THR A 189 4.24 -15.51 -11.13
CA THR A 189 3.25 -15.60 -10.04
C THR A 189 2.37 -14.35 -10.01
N SER A 190 2.96 -13.15 -10.11
CA SER A 190 2.22 -11.89 -10.22
C SER A 190 1.24 -11.90 -11.40
N LYS A 191 1.69 -12.35 -12.57
CA LYS A 191 0.85 -12.46 -13.78
C LYS A 191 -0.29 -13.48 -13.63
N LYS A 192 -0.04 -14.60 -12.95
CA LYS A 192 -1.08 -15.60 -12.64
C LYS A 192 -2.13 -15.04 -11.68
N ILE A 193 -1.72 -14.25 -10.67
CA ILE A 193 -2.66 -13.55 -9.78
C ILE A 193 -3.51 -12.52 -10.54
N VAL A 194 -2.92 -11.77 -11.49
CA VAL A 194 -3.67 -10.87 -12.39
C VAL A 194 -4.75 -11.64 -13.15
N LYS A 195 -4.40 -12.78 -13.76
CA LYS A 195 -5.36 -13.64 -14.47
C LYS A 195 -6.47 -14.15 -13.56
N LEU A 196 -6.13 -14.55 -12.32
CA LEU A 196 -7.10 -14.98 -11.33
C LEU A 196 -8.09 -13.86 -10.97
N CYS A 197 -7.63 -12.62 -10.78
CA CYS A 197 -8.51 -11.49 -10.49
C CYS A 197 -9.48 -11.20 -11.64
N HIS A 198 -9.00 -11.23 -12.90
CA HIS A 198 -9.86 -11.05 -14.07
C HIS A 198 -10.87 -12.19 -14.22
N LEU A 199 -10.46 -13.45 -13.99
CA LEU A 199 -11.36 -14.60 -13.98
C LEU A 199 -12.49 -14.43 -12.95
N ILE A 200 -12.16 -13.95 -11.74
CA ILE A 200 -13.12 -13.71 -10.67
C ILE A 200 -14.12 -12.62 -11.07
N ASN A 201 -13.63 -11.47 -11.56
CA ASN A 201 -14.49 -10.38 -11.99
C ASN A 201 -15.38 -10.77 -13.18
N GLU A 202 -14.85 -11.53 -14.13
CA GLU A 202 -15.59 -12.06 -15.28
C GLU A 202 -16.69 -13.04 -14.84
N TYR A 203 -16.36 -13.98 -13.95
CA TYR A 203 -17.32 -14.95 -13.42
C TYR A 203 -18.53 -14.25 -12.77
N TYR A 204 -18.27 -13.19 -12.01
CA TYR A 204 -19.32 -12.40 -11.35
C TYR A 204 -19.92 -11.29 -12.23
N LYS A 205 -19.38 -11.04 -13.43
CA LYS A 205 -19.75 -9.94 -14.34
C LYS A 205 -19.73 -8.58 -13.65
N GLU A 206 -18.81 -8.41 -12.71
CA GLU A 206 -18.71 -7.27 -11.80
C GLU A 206 -17.27 -7.17 -11.29
N ASN A 207 -16.74 -5.96 -11.19
CA ASN A 207 -15.45 -5.73 -10.53
C ASN A 207 -15.63 -5.85 -9.02
N ILE A 208 -15.36 -7.02 -8.45
CA ILE A 208 -15.40 -7.26 -6.99
C ILE A 208 -14.01 -7.30 -6.34
N VAL A 209 -12.96 -7.37 -7.16
CA VAL A 209 -11.56 -7.32 -6.74
C VAL A 209 -10.73 -6.47 -7.69
N ALA A 210 -9.79 -5.69 -7.14
CA ALA A 210 -8.76 -4.99 -7.90
C ALA A 210 -7.38 -5.39 -7.39
N TYR A 211 -6.46 -5.67 -8.32
CA TYR A 211 -5.06 -5.88 -7.97
C TYR A 211 -4.25 -4.59 -8.16
N THR A 212 -3.19 -4.45 -7.37
CA THR A 212 -2.09 -3.53 -7.62
C THR A 212 -0.77 -4.13 -7.17
N PHE A 213 0.32 -3.72 -7.81
CA PHE A 213 1.69 -4.18 -7.58
C PHE A 213 2.62 -2.98 -7.47
N ASP A 214 3.36 -2.88 -6.36
CA ASP A 214 4.43 -1.89 -6.18
C ASP A 214 5.73 -2.35 -6.88
N ALA A 215 6.88 -1.82 -6.46
CA ALA A 215 8.21 -2.21 -6.93
C ALA A 215 8.65 -3.58 -6.37
N GLY A 216 7.89 -4.63 -6.69
CA GLY A 216 8.12 -6.04 -6.36
C GLY A 216 6.95 -6.93 -6.82
N PRO A 217 7.04 -8.26 -6.61
CA PRO A 217 6.06 -9.19 -7.17
C PRO A 217 4.82 -9.42 -6.30
N ASN A 218 4.77 -8.85 -5.09
CA ASN A 218 3.64 -8.99 -4.17
C ASN A 218 2.38 -8.36 -4.75
N ALA A 219 1.26 -9.08 -4.65
CA ALA A 219 -0.04 -8.56 -5.06
C ALA A 219 -0.75 -7.96 -3.85
N VAL A 220 -1.31 -6.75 -4.01
CA VAL A 220 -2.30 -6.20 -3.09
C VAL A 220 -3.66 -6.28 -3.79
N LEU A 221 -4.62 -6.94 -3.14
CA LEU A 221 -5.98 -7.12 -3.65
C LEU A 221 -6.93 -6.25 -2.83
N TYR A 222 -7.48 -5.21 -3.44
CA TYR A 222 -8.56 -4.42 -2.87
C TYR A 222 -9.92 -5.04 -3.18
N TYR A 223 -10.82 -5.03 -2.19
CA TYR A 223 -12.18 -5.54 -2.30
C TYR A 223 -13.09 -4.88 -1.25
N LEU A 224 -14.41 -4.90 -1.47
CA LEU A 224 -15.38 -4.49 -0.46
C LEU A 224 -15.71 -5.64 0.49
N ALA A 225 -15.91 -5.33 1.76
CA ALA A 225 -16.27 -6.27 2.81
C ALA A 225 -17.46 -7.18 2.45
N GLU A 226 -18.48 -6.66 1.77
CA GLU A 226 -19.65 -7.42 1.30
C GLU A 226 -19.30 -8.50 0.26
N ASN A 227 -18.22 -8.31 -0.48
CA ASN A 227 -17.73 -9.24 -1.50
C ASN A 227 -16.72 -10.25 -0.95
N GLU A 228 -16.40 -10.20 0.35
CA GLU A 228 -15.38 -11.04 0.97
C GLU A 228 -15.64 -12.53 0.76
N THR A 229 -16.84 -13.01 1.05
CA THR A 229 -17.20 -14.43 0.85
C THR A 229 -17.19 -14.80 -0.64
N ARG A 230 -17.54 -13.88 -1.55
CA ARG A 230 -17.51 -14.11 -3.00
C ARG A 230 -16.07 -14.25 -3.51
N LEU A 231 -15.18 -13.39 -3.04
CA LEU A 231 -13.77 -13.36 -3.39
C LEU A 231 -13.01 -14.53 -2.77
N PHE A 232 -13.18 -14.77 -1.46
CA PHE A 232 -12.41 -15.79 -0.74
C PHE A 232 -12.83 -17.22 -1.06
N ALA A 233 -14.00 -17.44 -1.66
CA ALA A 233 -14.28 -18.72 -2.29
C ALA A 233 -13.21 -19.09 -3.35
N PHE A 234 -12.69 -18.12 -4.11
CA PHE A 234 -11.58 -18.35 -5.04
C PHE A 234 -10.22 -18.29 -4.35
N ILE A 235 -9.94 -17.16 -3.67
CA ILE A 235 -8.61 -16.89 -3.11
C ILE A 235 -8.24 -17.93 -2.05
N TYR A 236 -9.15 -18.28 -1.14
CA TYR A 236 -8.85 -19.31 -0.14
C TYR A 236 -8.69 -20.69 -0.80
N THR A 237 -9.50 -21.05 -1.79
CA THR A 237 -9.34 -22.33 -2.50
C THR A 237 -7.94 -22.48 -3.10
N VAL A 238 -7.40 -21.42 -3.72
CA VAL A 238 -6.04 -21.42 -4.26
C VAL A 238 -5.00 -21.43 -3.13
N PHE A 239 -5.15 -20.56 -2.14
CA PHE A 239 -4.09 -20.26 -1.16
C PHE A 239 -4.33 -20.86 0.24
N GLN A 240 -5.12 -21.94 0.33
CA GLN A 240 -5.52 -22.56 1.61
C GLN A 240 -4.34 -23.05 2.45
N ASN A 241 -3.23 -23.42 1.81
CA ASN A 241 -2.02 -23.93 2.46
C ASN A 241 -1.06 -22.82 2.90
N ASN A 242 -1.33 -21.55 2.57
CA ASN A 242 -0.48 -20.43 2.95
C ASN A 242 -0.84 -19.90 4.34
N ASN A 243 0.15 -19.44 5.09
CA ASN A 243 -0.07 -18.88 6.42
C ASN A 243 -0.80 -17.53 6.36
N GLY A 244 -1.55 -17.19 7.42
CA GLY A 244 -2.14 -15.86 7.64
C GLY A 244 -3.66 -15.81 7.74
N TRP A 245 -4.36 -16.84 7.24
CA TRP A 245 -5.83 -16.93 7.29
C TRP A 245 -6.38 -17.00 8.72
N GLU A 246 -5.77 -17.82 9.56
CA GLU A 246 -6.17 -18.05 10.96
C GLU A 246 -6.05 -16.81 11.85
N VAL A 247 -5.43 -15.72 11.37
CA VAL A 247 -5.37 -14.44 12.08
C VAL A 247 -6.75 -13.75 12.09
N LYS A 248 -7.58 -14.00 11.07
CA LYS A 248 -8.88 -13.33 10.89
C LYS A 248 -10.06 -14.29 10.83
N TYR A 249 -9.84 -15.56 10.49
CA TYR A 249 -10.90 -16.53 10.30
C TYR A 249 -10.70 -17.77 11.15
N THR A 250 -11.82 -18.29 11.64
CA THR A 250 -11.88 -19.63 12.25
C THR A 250 -11.91 -20.70 11.16
N ARG A 251 -11.51 -21.93 11.52
CA ARG A 251 -11.59 -23.10 10.63
C ARG A 251 -12.98 -23.25 9.98
N LYS A 252 -14.05 -23.03 10.73
CA LYS A 252 -15.43 -23.11 10.21
C LYS A 252 -15.67 -22.12 9.07
N GLN A 253 -15.26 -20.85 9.23
CA GLN A 253 -15.43 -19.83 8.19
C GLN A 253 -14.58 -20.14 6.94
N LEU A 254 -13.40 -20.72 7.14
CA LEU A 254 -12.54 -21.16 6.05
C LEU A 254 -13.17 -22.33 5.26
N ASP A 255 -13.75 -23.30 5.96
CA ASP A 255 -14.48 -24.41 5.32
C ASP A 255 -15.73 -23.91 4.57
N GLU A 256 -16.39 -22.84 5.03
CA GLU A 256 -17.51 -22.19 4.31
C GLU A 256 -17.06 -21.59 2.95
N PHE A 257 -15.85 -21.02 2.86
CA PHE A 257 -15.30 -20.55 1.59
C PHE A 257 -15.07 -21.70 0.60
N LEU A 258 -14.49 -22.81 1.07
CA LEU A 258 -14.28 -24.02 0.26
C LEU A 258 -15.61 -24.65 -0.19
N ALA A 259 -16.59 -24.70 0.71
CA ALA A 259 -17.93 -25.20 0.41
C ALA A 259 -18.59 -24.34 -0.67
N LYS A 260 -18.53 -23.01 -0.57
CA LYS A 260 -19.05 -22.11 -1.58
C LYS A 260 -18.39 -22.32 -2.95
N PHE A 261 -17.07 -22.49 -2.98
CA PHE A 261 -16.37 -22.76 -4.24
C PHE A 261 -16.82 -24.07 -4.88
N SER A 262 -16.77 -25.15 -4.12
CA SER A 262 -17.08 -26.50 -4.60
C SER A 262 -18.53 -26.69 -5.02
N THR A 263 -19.49 -26.06 -4.34
CA THR A 263 -20.92 -26.26 -4.59
C THR A 263 -21.55 -25.27 -5.56
N CYS A 264 -21.05 -24.03 -5.62
CA CYS A 264 -21.70 -22.98 -6.42
C CYS A 264 -20.86 -22.54 -7.63
N ILE A 265 -19.52 -22.64 -7.53
CA ILE A 265 -18.61 -21.98 -8.46
C ILE A 265 -17.93 -22.96 -9.41
N LYS A 266 -17.39 -24.06 -8.88
CA LYS A 266 -16.49 -24.98 -9.60
C LYS A 266 -17.06 -25.44 -10.95
N ASP A 267 -18.32 -25.88 -10.98
CA ASP A 267 -18.94 -26.43 -12.19
C ASP A 267 -19.32 -25.37 -13.23
N ASN A 268 -19.34 -24.09 -12.82
CA ASN A 268 -19.69 -22.96 -13.68
C ASN A 268 -18.44 -22.15 -14.12
N LEU A 269 -17.24 -22.62 -13.78
CA LEU A 269 -16.01 -21.91 -14.08
C LEU A 269 -15.49 -22.29 -15.47
N ALA A 270 -15.09 -21.29 -16.26
CA ALA A 270 -14.62 -21.51 -17.63
C ALA A 270 -13.29 -22.29 -17.72
N CYS A 271 -12.48 -22.27 -16.66
CA CYS A 271 -11.21 -22.97 -16.57
C CYS A 271 -10.91 -23.41 -15.13
N ASN A 272 -10.05 -24.41 -14.96
CA ASN A 272 -9.63 -24.84 -13.62
C ASN A 272 -8.71 -23.80 -12.97
N LEU A 273 -8.76 -23.71 -11.65
CA LEU A 273 -7.79 -22.94 -10.87
C LEU A 273 -6.40 -23.60 -10.93
N ASP A 274 -5.36 -22.77 -10.80
CA ASP A 274 -3.97 -23.25 -10.74
C ASP A 274 -3.65 -23.74 -9.32
N ASP A 275 -3.72 -25.06 -9.14
CA ASP A 275 -3.45 -25.72 -7.86
C ASP A 275 -2.01 -25.49 -7.36
N ASP A 276 -1.08 -25.09 -8.22
CA ASP A 276 0.32 -24.87 -7.87
C ASP A 276 0.65 -23.40 -7.56
N LEU A 277 -0.27 -22.47 -7.81
CA LEU A 277 -0.02 -21.03 -7.60
C LEU A 277 0.36 -20.69 -6.15
N HIS A 278 -0.16 -21.46 -5.18
CA HIS A 278 0.13 -21.29 -3.75
C HIS A 278 1.60 -21.51 -3.39
N LYS A 279 2.32 -22.34 -4.15
CA LYS A 279 3.72 -22.71 -3.86
C LYS A 279 4.67 -21.51 -3.93
N CYS A 280 4.31 -20.50 -4.72
CA CYS A 280 5.10 -19.28 -4.89
C CYS A 280 4.58 -18.12 -4.04
N VAL A 281 3.64 -18.35 -3.12
CA VAL A 281 3.18 -17.39 -2.13
C VAL A 281 3.66 -17.87 -0.76
N THR A 282 4.24 -17.00 0.05
CA THR A 282 4.76 -17.36 1.37
C THR A 282 3.73 -17.07 2.46
N ARG A 283 2.91 -16.03 2.28
CA ARG A 283 1.96 -15.56 3.29
C ARG A 283 0.83 -14.75 2.69
N VAL A 284 -0.32 -14.78 3.35
CA VAL A 284 -1.44 -13.88 3.13
C VAL A 284 -1.52 -12.90 4.32
N ILE A 285 -1.65 -11.60 4.04
CA ILE A 285 -1.89 -10.58 5.06
C ILE A 285 -3.24 -9.93 4.79
N LEU A 286 -4.13 -9.97 5.77
CA LEU A 286 -5.50 -9.47 5.65
C LEU A 286 -5.66 -8.21 6.50
N THR A 287 -6.04 -7.10 5.87
CA THR A 287 -6.17 -5.79 6.51
C THR A 287 -7.31 -4.97 5.89
N SER A 288 -7.53 -3.77 6.38
CA SER A 288 -8.49 -2.80 5.86
C SER A 288 -7.86 -1.41 5.73
N VAL A 289 -8.62 -0.47 5.17
CA VAL A 289 -8.35 0.95 5.36
C VAL A 289 -8.19 1.25 6.86
N GLY A 290 -7.29 2.18 7.20
CA GLY A 290 -6.88 2.43 8.58
C GLY A 290 -6.63 3.91 8.87
N PRO A 291 -6.46 4.26 10.16
CA PRO A 291 -6.18 5.61 10.59
C PRO A 291 -4.73 6.02 10.28
N GLY A 292 -4.43 7.31 10.48
CA GLY A 292 -3.06 7.84 10.39
C GLY A 292 -2.19 7.42 11.60
N PRO A 293 -1.01 8.04 11.77
CA PRO A 293 -0.12 7.76 12.89
C PRO A 293 -0.82 7.91 14.25
N GLN A 294 -0.64 6.91 15.12
CA GLN A 294 -1.28 6.85 16.43
C GLN A 294 -0.27 7.10 17.55
N LEU A 295 -0.71 7.78 18.61
CA LEU A 295 0.05 7.88 19.86
C LEU A 295 -0.13 6.59 20.67
N THR A 296 0.91 6.23 21.41
CA THR A 296 0.87 5.10 22.34
C THR A 296 1.67 5.45 23.60
N GLU A 297 1.29 4.84 24.71
CA GLU A 297 2.06 4.86 25.97
C GLU A 297 3.17 3.80 25.97
N ASP A 298 3.14 2.84 25.03
CA ASP A 298 4.21 1.88 24.84
C ASP A 298 5.46 2.57 24.28
N SER A 299 6.59 2.39 24.97
CA SER A 299 7.88 2.95 24.55
C SER A 299 8.92 1.85 24.35
N LEU A 300 9.72 1.98 23.29
CA LEU A 300 10.90 1.14 23.04
C LEU A 300 12.16 1.67 23.76
N ILE A 301 12.06 2.83 24.40
CA ILE A 301 13.16 3.47 25.12
C ILE A 301 12.95 3.27 26.61
N ASN A 302 14.01 2.86 27.31
CA ASN A 302 14.04 2.87 28.77
C ASN A 302 14.09 4.33 29.27
N PRO A 303 13.10 4.77 30.09
CA PRO A 303 13.00 6.17 30.51
C PRO A 303 14.12 6.63 31.46
N GLU A 304 14.81 5.70 32.13
CA GLU A 304 15.92 6.02 33.03
C GLU A 304 17.24 6.19 32.29
N THR A 305 17.51 5.35 31.29
CA THR A 305 18.79 5.33 30.57
C THR A 305 18.76 6.04 29.22
N GLY A 306 17.58 6.23 28.63
CA GLY A 306 17.42 6.75 27.27
C GLY A 306 17.90 5.79 26.17
N LEU A 307 18.08 4.50 26.48
CA LEU A 307 18.55 3.46 25.55
C LEU A 307 17.40 2.52 25.15
N PRO A 308 17.54 1.74 24.05
CA PRO A 308 16.58 0.68 23.72
C PRO A 308 16.31 -0.25 24.91
N LYS A 309 15.05 -0.65 25.10
CA LYS A 309 14.65 -1.67 26.08
C LYS A 309 15.22 -3.05 25.75
#